data_AF-A0A1I7YMZ8-F1
#
_entry.id   AF-A0A1I7YMZ8-F1
#
_cell.length_a   1.000
_cell.length_b   1.000
_cell.length_c   1.000
_cell.angle_alpha   90.00
_cell.angle_beta   90.00
_cell.angle_gamma   90.00
#
_symmetry.space_group_name_H-M   'P 1'
#
loop_
_entity.id
_entity.type
_entity.pdbx_description
1 polymer ?
#
loop_
_entity_poly.entity_id
_entity_poly.type
_entity_poly.pdbx_seq_one_letter_code
_entity_poly.pdbx_strand_id
1 'polypeptide(L)'
;MSDNFSFFYNRILDLTAIGSISVKPLCIYIIITKTPKIMRTVSYFLLNELLWNFAGNLLYTLGHLFPMMPALCFRMDGLAGQLMKTEEQQSIYMSAVVVTTVNCCFRFVSTFLFRYVTLAYSNSIARSHRAWSYVFCAVVHISLSLLVVFLFHIWWLPINKYPKGDLPENTHNLSCYLEGGVEAIIVGFLFLCFGGSTLLVTVLAGLCVRELRAKRNLMDWRALRLHNEILKNLLIITATAVMLGGIPLTVAVFYIYNSRLAFAQSIVSILVLLPLNFGTIYAILILTLFKSYRNAVVNIACSLLNVLQRKYAFWKVPNTVSPDNMSAHMDNERY
;
A
#
# COMPACT_ATOMS: atom_id res chain seq x y z
N MET A 1 22.81 -16.05 -9.66
CA MET A 1 22.75 -14.57 -9.64
C MET A 1 23.55 -14.09 -8.43
N SER A 2 24.23 -12.95 -8.50
CA SER A 2 25.16 -12.52 -7.44
C SER A 2 24.44 -12.00 -6.19
N ASP A 3 24.99 -12.31 -5.02
CA ASP A 3 24.52 -11.82 -3.71
C ASP A 3 24.31 -10.29 -3.70
N ASN A 4 25.10 -9.57 -4.50
CA ASN A 4 25.00 -8.12 -4.71
C ASN A 4 23.60 -7.65 -5.12
N PHE A 5 22.90 -8.38 -5.99
CA PHE A 5 21.56 -7.97 -6.42
C PHE A 5 20.55 -8.11 -5.29
N SER A 6 20.59 -9.23 -4.56
CA SER A 6 19.70 -9.44 -3.42
C SER A 6 19.96 -8.43 -2.30
N PHE A 7 21.24 -8.09 -2.06
CA PHE A 7 21.61 -7.03 -1.13
C PHE A 7 21.00 -5.68 -1.54
N PHE A 8 21.16 -5.28 -2.80
CA PHE A 8 20.61 -4.03 -3.32
C PHE A 8 19.07 -4.00 -3.25
N TYR A 9 18.42 -5.09 -3.63
CA TYR A 9 16.97 -5.26 -3.51
C TYR A 9 16.49 -5.05 -2.07
N ASN A 10 17.15 -5.69 -1.10
CA ASN A 10 16.81 -5.56 0.31
C ASN A 10 17.03 -4.12 0.83
N ARG A 11 18.06 -3.41 0.36
CA ARG A 11 18.25 -1.98 0.69
C ARG A 11 17.11 -1.10 0.14
N ILE A 12 16.61 -1.39 -1.07
CA ILE A 12 15.45 -0.65 -1.61
C ILE A 12 14.19 -0.95 -0.79
N LEU A 13 13.98 -2.20 -0.38
CA LEU A 13 12.85 -2.55 0.49
C LEU A 13 12.89 -1.79 1.82
N ASP A 14 14.05 -1.63 2.44
CA ASP A 14 14.22 -0.80 3.64
C ASP A 14 13.83 0.67 3.38
N LEU A 15 14.22 1.23 2.23
CA LEU A 15 13.83 2.60 1.87
C LEU A 15 12.32 2.72 1.63
N THR A 16 11.72 1.74 0.94
CA THR A 16 10.27 1.66 0.74
C THR A 16 9.52 1.53 2.07
N ALA A 17 10.08 0.80 3.03
CA ALA A 17 9.55 0.67 4.38
C ALA A 17 9.51 2.02 5.11
N ILE A 18 10.61 2.78 5.08
CA ILE A 18 10.69 4.11 5.71
C ILE A 18 9.60 5.03 5.15
N GLY A 19 9.43 5.07 3.83
CA GLY A 19 8.37 5.86 3.21
C GLY A 19 6.96 5.39 3.61
N SER A 20 6.74 4.07 3.63
CA SER A 20 5.44 3.48 3.99
C SER A 20 5.06 3.76 5.45
N ILE A 21 6.00 3.57 6.38
CA ILE A 21 5.80 3.74 7.83
C ILE A 21 5.68 5.22 8.23
N SER A 22 6.38 6.13 7.53
CA SER A 22 6.28 7.56 7.82
C SER A 22 5.01 8.20 7.26
N VAL A 23 4.69 7.94 5.98
CA VAL A 23 3.65 8.68 5.26
C VAL A 23 2.26 8.10 5.49
N LYS A 24 2.09 6.77 5.48
CA LYS A 24 0.75 6.16 5.50
C LYS A 24 0.03 6.34 6.84
N PRO A 25 0.66 6.14 8.02
CA PRO A 25 0.00 6.40 9.29
C PRO A 25 -0.43 7.87 9.44
N LEU A 26 0.40 8.82 8.99
CA LEU A 26 0.03 10.24 8.97
C LEU A 26 -1.18 10.48 8.05
N CYS A 27 -1.20 9.88 6.86
CA CYS A 27 -2.32 10.00 5.93
C CYS A 27 -3.61 9.41 6.54
N ILE A 28 -3.53 8.21 7.12
CA ILE A 28 -4.63 7.56 7.84
C ILE A 28 -5.17 8.46 8.94
N TYR A 29 -4.29 9.02 9.79
CA TYR A 29 -4.67 9.94 10.86
C TYR A 29 -5.41 11.18 10.33
N ILE A 30 -4.90 11.80 9.26
CA ILE A 30 -5.53 12.97 8.64
C ILE A 30 -6.89 12.61 8.06
N ILE A 31 -7.02 11.48 7.37
CA ILE A 31 -8.31 11.02 6.84
C ILE A 31 -9.31 10.84 7.98
N ILE A 32 -8.92 10.18 9.07
CA ILE A 32 -9.82 9.94 10.21
C ILE A 32 -10.26 11.27 10.86
N THR A 33 -9.33 12.19 11.07
CA THR A 33 -9.59 13.39 11.90
C THR A 33 -10.05 14.63 11.12
N LYS A 34 -9.77 14.71 9.81
CA LYS A 34 -9.97 15.93 8.99
C LYS A 34 -10.89 15.73 7.78
N THR A 35 -11.51 14.56 7.63
CA THR A 35 -12.49 14.34 6.56
C THR A 35 -13.76 15.18 6.79
N PRO A 36 -14.18 16.03 5.82
CA PRO A 36 -15.44 16.75 5.92
C PRO A 36 -16.64 15.80 5.74
N LYS A 37 -17.79 16.14 6.36
CA LYS A 37 -19.01 15.30 6.33
C LYS A 37 -19.41 14.83 4.93
N ILE A 38 -19.26 15.69 3.92
CA ILE A 38 -19.61 15.39 2.52
C ILE A 38 -18.72 14.32 1.87
N MET A 39 -17.48 14.15 2.34
CA MET A 39 -16.54 13.16 1.83
C MET A 39 -16.50 11.88 2.67
N ARG A 40 -17.31 11.76 3.72
CA ARG A 40 -17.21 10.68 4.72
C ARG A 40 -17.34 9.29 4.11
N THR A 41 -18.25 9.11 3.16
CA THR A 41 -18.40 7.82 2.47
C THR A 41 -17.15 7.48 1.65
N VAL A 42 -16.61 8.47 0.92
CA VAL A 42 -15.40 8.30 0.11
C VAL A 42 -14.18 8.01 1.00
N SER A 43 -14.07 8.67 2.14
CA SER A 43 -12.94 8.48 3.06
C SER A 43 -12.90 7.09 3.64
N TYR A 44 -14.04 6.42 3.85
CA TYR A 44 -14.05 5.03 4.30
C TYR A 44 -13.42 4.10 3.28
N PHE A 45 -13.70 4.30 1.98
CA PHE A 45 -13.04 3.53 0.92
C PHE A 45 -11.53 3.81 0.86
N LEU A 46 -11.12 5.08 0.86
CA LEU A 46 -9.70 5.47 0.86
C LEU A 46 -8.95 4.90 2.07
N LEU A 47 -9.54 5.01 3.26
CA LEU A 47 -8.96 4.52 4.51
C LEU A 47 -8.74 3.01 4.44
N ASN A 48 -9.77 2.29 4.00
CA ASN A 48 -9.70 0.85 3.94
C ASN A 48 -8.74 0.35 2.84
N GLU A 49 -8.64 1.03 1.69
CA GLU A 49 -7.59 0.77 0.69
C GLU A 49 -6.19 0.99 1.28
N LEU A 50 -5.99 2.11 1.99
CA LEU A 50 -4.72 2.41 2.67
C LEU A 50 -4.37 1.38 3.75
N LEU A 51 -5.35 0.86 4.49
CA LEU A 51 -5.11 -0.14 5.54
C LEU A 51 -4.61 -1.46 4.95
N TRP A 52 -5.25 -1.99 3.90
CA TRP A 52 -4.80 -3.22 3.25
C TRP A 52 -3.43 -3.05 2.59
N ASN A 53 -3.21 -1.91 1.95
CA ASN A 53 -1.93 -1.60 1.35
C ASN A 53 -0.82 -1.38 2.40
N PHE A 54 -1.14 -0.78 3.55
CA PHE A 54 -0.19 -0.65 4.65
C PHE A 54 0.14 -2.02 5.26
N ALA A 55 -0.86 -2.87 5.49
CA ALA A 55 -0.66 -4.23 6.00
C ALA A 55 0.23 -5.06 5.07
N GLY A 56 -0.03 -5.06 3.76
CA GLY A 56 0.80 -5.78 2.78
C GLY A 56 2.23 -5.26 2.73
N ASN A 57 2.42 -3.94 2.73
CA ASN A 57 3.77 -3.36 2.79
C ASN A 57 4.49 -3.70 4.10
N LEU A 58 3.80 -3.68 5.24
CA LEU A 58 4.39 -4.03 6.53
C LEU A 58 4.86 -5.49 6.53
N LEU A 59 4.05 -6.41 6.00
CA LEU A 59 4.46 -7.81 5.84
C LEU A 59 5.65 -7.93 4.87
N TYR A 60 5.67 -7.20 3.75
CA TYR A 60 6.82 -7.23 2.84
C TYR A 60 8.09 -6.68 3.49
N THR A 61 8.00 -5.59 4.25
CA THR A 61 9.12 -5.01 5.02
C THR A 61 9.64 -5.99 6.06
N LEU A 62 8.75 -6.71 6.77
CA LEU A 62 9.21 -7.66 7.78
C LEU A 62 9.81 -8.93 7.15
N GLY A 63 9.34 -9.35 5.97
CA GLY A 63 9.77 -10.59 5.32
C GLY A 63 10.95 -10.46 4.37
N HIS A 64 11.09 -9.33 3.66
CA HIS A 64 12.02 -9.19 2.53
C HIS A 64 11.94 -10.38 1.57
N LEU A 65 10.75 -10.60 1.01
CA LEU A 65 10.51 -11.71 0.09
C LEU A 65 11.26 -11.49 -1.22
N PHE A 66 12.17 -12.40 -1.53
CA PHE A 66 13.00 -12.35 -2.72
C PHE A 66 12.74 -13.60 -3.60
N PRO A 67 12.32 -13.44 -4.87
CA PRO A 67 12.07 -14.58 -5.75
C PRO A 67 13.37 -15.28 -6.14
N MET A 68 13.38 -16.62 -6.17
CA MET A 68 14.55 -17.47 -6.45
C MET A 68 14.43 -18.23 -7.77
N MET A 69 13.99 -17.55 -8.84
CA MET A 69 13.80 -18.16 -10.17
C MET A 69 15.14 -18.68 -10.75
N PRO A 70 15.15 -19.81 -11.50
CA PRO A 70 13.99 -20.49 -12.10
C PRO A 70 13.16 -21.35 -11.14
N ALA A 71 13.67 -21.69 -9.96
CA ALA A 71 12.89 -22.38 -8.95
C ALA A 71 11.73 -21.48 -8.47
N LEU A 72 10.52 -22.04 -8.38
CA LEU A 72 9.34 -21.36 -7.85
C LEU A 72 9.41 -21.28 -6.32
N CYS A 73 10.50 -20.71 -5.81
CA CYS A 73 10.77 -20.51 -4.40
C CYS A 73 10.93 -19.02 -4.09
N PHE A 74 10.58 -18.65 -2.86
CA PHE A 74 10.79 -17.31 -2.32
C PHE A 74 11.67 -17.42 -1.09
N ARG A 75 12.76 -16.65 -1.06
CA ARG A 75 13.64 -16.51 0.10
C ARG A 75 13.15 -15.38 0.99
N MET A 76 13.18 -15.60 2.30
CA MET A 76 12.76 -14.61 3.30
C MET A 76 13.97 -14.14 4.12
N ASP A 77 14.46 -12.94 3.84
CA ASP A 77 15.71 -12.40 4.43
C ASP A 77 15.48 -11.51 5.67
N GLY A 78 14.25 -11.03 5.90
CA GLY A 78 13.92 -10.02 6.92
C GLY A 78 13.75 -10.56 8.34
N LEU A 79 13.23 -9.71 9.25
CA LEU A 79 12.93 -10.08 10.65
C LEU A 79 12.03 -11.33 10.73
N ALA A 80 11.05 -11.45 9.83
CA ALA A 80 10.18 -12.63 9.77
C ALA A 80 10.95 -13.90 9.39
N GLY A 81 11.97 -13.81 8.52
CA GLY A 81 12.82 -14.95 8.16
C GLY A 81 13.65 -15.46 9.34
N GLN A 82 14.04 -14.59 10.27
CA GLN A 82 14.73 -14.98 11.51
C GLN A 82 13.78 -15.61 12.54
N LEU A 83 12.54 -15.14 12.58
CA LEU A 83 11.53 -15.61 13.55
C LEU A 83 10.88 -16.94 13.10
N MET A 84 10.68 -17.13 11.80
CA MET A 84 10.01 -18.29 11.22
C MET A 84 11.00 -19.40 10.90
N LYS A 85 11.06 -20.39 11.77
CA LYS A 85 12.03 -21.49 11.69
C LYS A 85 11.60 -22.64 10.77
N THR A 86 10.32 -22.71 10.43
CA THR A 86 9.74 -23.83 9.66
C THR A 86 9.27 -23.37 8.28
N GLU A 87 9.40 -24.25 7.28
CA GLU A 87 8.93 -24.00 5.91
C GLU A 87 7.42 -23.71 5.86
N GLU A 88 6.64 -24.38 6.70
CA GLU A 88 5.19 -24.17 6.81
C GLU A 88 4.86 -22.75 7.29
N GLN A 89 5.54 -22.25 8.32
CA GLN A 89 5.35 -20.87 8.79
C GLN A 89 5.66 -19.84 7.70
N GLN A 90 6.74 -20.06 6.93
CA GLN A 90 7.14 -19.18 5.83
C GLN A 90 6.11 -19.19 4.69
N SER A 91 5.53 -20.36 4.38
CA SER A 91 4.44 -20.51 3.42
C SER A 91 3.14 -19.80 3.87
N ILE A 92 2.77 -19.94 5.14
CA ILE A 92 1.63 -19.21 5.74
C ILE A 92 1.86 -17.70 5.64
N TYR A 93 3.08 -17.23 5.90
CA TYR A 93 3.42 -15.81 5.77
C TYR A 93 3.31 -15.30 4.34
N MET A 94 3.84 -16.06 3.38
CA MET A 94 3.72 -15.75 1.96
C MET A 94 2.24 -15.69 1.54
N SER A 95 1.43 -16.64 2.03
CA SER A 95 -0.02 -16.64 1.82
C SER A 95 -0.68 -15.38 2.38
N ALA A 96 -0.30 -14.94 3.59
CA ALA A 96 -0.80 -13.70 4.18
C ALA A 96 -0.46 -12.45 3.33
N VAL A 97 0.75 -12.40 2.77
CA VAL A 97 1.17 -11.34 1.84
C VAL A 97 0.29 -11.33 0.58
N VAL A 98 0.05 -12.49 -0.04
CA VAL A 98 -0.80 -12.59 -1.22
C VAL A 98 -2.25 -12.24 -0.90
N VAL A 99 -2.78 -12.68 0.26
CA VAL A 99 -4.10 -12.30 0.77
C VAL A 99 -4.22 -10.78 0.86
N THR A 100 -3.26 -10.08 1.46
CA THR A 100 -3.34 -8.60 1.54
C THR A 100 -3.33 -7.93 0.17
N THR A 101 -2.53 -8.45 -0.77
CA THR A 101 -2.45 -7.93 -2.15
C THR A 101 -3.76 -8.14 -2.91
N VAL A 102 -4.32 -9.35 -2.87
CA VAL A 102 -5.60 -9.68 -3.53
C VAL A 102 -6.76 -8.87 -2.94
N ASN A 103 -6.81 -8.75 -1.60
CA ASN A 103 -7.82 -7.92 -0.94
C ASN A 103 -7.67 -6.44 -1.32
N CYS A 104 -6.44 -5.93 -1.44
CA CYS A 104 -6.16 -4.57 -1.92
C CYS A 104 -6.74 -4.34 -3.33
N CYS A 105 -6.53 -5.27 -4.27
CA CYS A 105 -7.09 -5.19 -5.62
C CYS A 105 -8.62 -5.18 -5.61
N PHE A 106 -9.24 -6.07 -4.83
CA PHE A 106 -10.70 -6.10 -4.69
C PHE A 106 -11.23 -4.77 -4.12
N ARG A 107 -10.50 -4.11 -3.21
CA ARG A 107 -10.91 -2.80 -2.69
C ARG A 107 -11.00 -1.74 -3.79
N PHE A 108 -10.01 -1.63 -4.66
CA PHE A 108 -10.08 -0.70 -5.80
C PHE A 108 -11.31 -0.96 -6.69
N VAL A 109 -11.58 -2.24 -7.02
CA VAL A 109 -12.78 -2.63 -7.77
C VAL A 109 -14.05 -2.19 -7.04
N SER A 110 -14.16 -2.53 -5.75
CA SER A 110 -15.34 -2.22 -4.94
C SER A 110 -15.60 -0.71 -4.80
N THR A 111 -14.54 0.10 -4.68
CA THR A 111 -14.64 1.56 -4.61
C THR A 111 -15.22 2.13 -5.90
N PHE A 112 -14.70 1.71 -7.06
CA PHE A 112 -15.19 2.18 -8.34
C PHE A 112 -16.61 1.69 -8.65
N LEU A 113 -16.89 0.44 -8.29
CA LEU A 113 -18.23 -0.13 -8.43
C LEU A 113 -19.23 0.66 -7.58
N PHE A 114 -18.94 0.86 -6.29
CA PHE A 114 -19.82 1.61 -5.40
C PHE A 114 -20.06 3.04 -5.90
N ARG A 115 -19.03 3.71 -6.40
CA ARG A 115 -19.18 5.05 -6.98
C ARG A 115 -20.03 5.06 -8.24
N TYR A 116 -19.79 4.12 -9.15
CA TYR A 116 -20.58 3.99 -10.36
C TYR A 116 -22.05 3.78 -10.01
N VAL A 117 -22.35 2.83 -9.11
CA VAL A 117 -23.73 2.57 -8.70
C VAL A 117 -24.34 3.78 -8.00
N THR A 118 -23.57 4.51 -7.16
CA THR A 118 -24.05 5.74 -6.50
C THR A 118 -24.38 6.84 -7.51
N LEU A 119 -23.57 6.99 -8.56
CA LEU A 119 -23.79 7.99 -9.61
C LEU A 119 -24.96 7.61 -10.52
N ALA A 120 -25.03 6.35 -10.96
CA ALA A 120 -26.05 5.87 -11.89
C ALA A 120 -27.42 5.69 -11.21
N TYR A 121 -27.44 5.11 -10.00
CA TYR A 121 -28.63 4.65 -9.28
C TYR A 121 -28.78 5.31 -7.90
N SER A 122 -28.56 6.62 -7.81
CA SER A 122 -28.65 7.39 -6.55
C SER A 122 -29.95 7.15 -5.78
N ASN A 123 -31.08 7.06 -6.48
CA ASN A 123 -32.40 6.83 -5.88
C ASN A 123 -32.53 5.44 -5.24
N SER A 124 -31.95 4.41 -5.86
CA SER A 124 -31.99 3.04 -5.34
C SER A 124 -31.05 2.87 -4.14
N ILE A 125 -29.84 3.44 -4.20
CA ILE A 125 -28.87 3.38 -3.10
C ILE A 125 -29.37 4.11 -1.85
N ALA A 126 -30.11 5.21 -2.02
CA ALA A 126 -30.66 5.96 -0.89
C ALA A 126 -31.58 5.10 0.02
N ARG A 127 -32.20 4.04 -0.54
CA ARG A 127 -33.05 3.10 0.19
C ARG A 127 -32.28 1.95 0.82
N SER A 128 -31.06 1.67 0.36
CA SER A 128 -30.27 0.55 0.85
C SER A 128 -29.59 0.90 2.18
N HIS A 129 -29.75 0.03 3.19
CA HIS A 129 -29.15 0.25 4.50
C HIS A 129 -27.63 0.05 4.43
N ARG A 130 -26.87 1.06 4.86
CA ARG A 130 -25.40 1.08 4.76
C ARG A 130 -24.72 -0.12 5.42
N ALA A 131 -25.30 -0.67 6.50
CA ALA A 131 -24.72 -1.84 7.17
C ALA A 131 -24.66 -3.07 6.27
N TRP A 132 -25.65 -3.29 5.39
CA TRP A 132 -25.62 -4.42 4.45
C TRP A 132 -24.44 -4.33 3.48
N SER A 133 -24.10 -3.11 3.03
CA SER A 133 -22.92 -2.92 2.19
C SER A 133 -21.63 -3.28 2.92
N TYR A 134 -21.50 -2.93 4.21
CA TYR A 134 -20.32 -3.27 5.00
C TYR A 134 -20.21 -4.77 5.28
N VAL A 135 -21.34 -5.41 5.64
CA VAL A 135 -21.40 -6.86 5.86
C VAL A 135 -21.05 -7.60 4.57
N PHE A 136 -21.64 -7.21 3.43
CA PHE A 136 -21.31 -7.80 2.14
C PHE A 136 -19.82 -7.68 1.82
N CYS A 137 -19.22 -6.49 1.98
CA CYS A 137 -17.79 -6.32 1.80
C CYS A 137 -17.01 -7.28 2.72
N ALA A 138 -17.30 -7.32 4.02
CA ALA A 138 -16.60 -8.18 4.97
C ALA A 138 -16.68 -9.67 4.57
N VAL A 139 -17.86 -10.16 4.19
CA VAL A 139 -18.05 -11.55 3.72
C VAL A 139 -17.21 -11.83 2.48
N VAL A 140 -17.18 -10.92 1.50
CA VAL A 140 -16.37 -11.11 0.29
C VAL A 140 -14.88 -11.11 0.61
N HIS A 141 -14.41 -10.24 1.50
CA HIS A 141 -13.00 -10.23 1.94
C HIS A 141 -12.59 -11.53 2.62
N ILE A 142 -13.41 -12.02 3.55
CA ILE A 142 -13.15 -13.28 4.24
C ILE A 142 -13.14 -14.44 3.24
N SER A 143 -14.16 -14.51 2.37
CA SER A 143 -14.27 -15.57 1.37
C SER A 143 -13.08 -15.60 0.41
N LEU A 144 -12.66 -14.44 -0.09
CA LEU A 144 -11.52 -14.30 -0.98
C LEU A 144 -10.20 -14.65 -0.28
N SER A 145 -10.06 -14.27 0.99
CA SER A 145 -8.89 -14.61 1.80
C SER A 145 -8.79 -16.12 2.05
N LEU A 146 -9.90 -16.76 2.43
CA LEU A 146 -9.96 -18.21 2.63
C LEU A 146 -9.64 -18.96 1.33
N LEU A 147 -10.17 -18.49 0.19
CA LEU A 147 -9.86 -19.07 -1.12
C LEU A 147 -8.36 -18.98 -1.43
N VAL A 148 -7.74 -17.82 -1.24
CA VAL A 148 -6.29 -17.64 -1.49
C VAL A 148 -5.47 -18.56 -0.57
N VAL A 149 -5.78 -18.62 0.72
CA VAL A 149 -5.08 -19.50 1.67
C VAL A 149 -5.22 -20.97 1.26
N PHE A 150 -6.43 -21.40 0.89
CA PHE A 150 -6.66 -22.76 0.40
C PHE A 150 -5.83 -23.07 -0.86
N LEU A 151 -5.85 -22.17 -1.84
CA LEU A 151 -5.08 -22.33 -3.08
C LEU A 151 -3.57 -22.38 -2.83
N PHE A 152 -3.03 -21.53 -1.95
CA PHE A 152 -1.60 -21.55 -1.65
C PHE A 152 -1.20 -22.76 -0.80
N HIS A 153 -2.09 -23.24 0.06
CA HIS A 153 -1.85 -24.46 0.84
C HIS A 153 -1.72 -25.69 -0.06
N ILE A 154 -2.57 -25.83 -1.09
CA ILE A 154 -2.48 -26.95 -2.05
C ILE A 154 -1.28 -26.81 -3.00
N TRP A 155 -0.75 -25.60 -3.20
CA TRP A 155 0.38 -25.33 -4.09
C TRP A 155 1.74 -25.53 -3.43
N TRP A 156 1.79 -25.36 -2.11
CA TRP A 156 3.00 -25.43 -1.33
C TRP A 156 3.65 -26.82 -1.43
N LEU A 157 4.97 -26.83 -1.61
CA LEU A 157 5.76 -28.05 -1.70
C LEU A 157 6.93 -27.98 -0.69
N PRO A 158 7.09 -28.97 0.21
CA PRO A 158 8.24 -28.99 1.11
C PRO A 158 9.54 -29.16 0.32
N ILE A 159 10.63 -28.54 0.80
CA ILE A 159 11.91 -28.43 0.06
C ILE A 159 12.48 -29.81 -0.25
N ASN A 160 12.31 -30.79 0.65
CA ASN A 160 12.81 -32.15 0.47
C ASN A 160 12.19 -32.91 -0.73
N LYS A 161 11.05 -32.44 -1.27
CA LYS A 161 10.40 -32.98 -2.46
C LYS A 161 10.72 -32.20 -3.73
N TYR A 162 11.40 -31.06 -3.63
CA TYR A 162 11.75 -30.24 -4.79
C TYR A 162 12.89 -30.90 -5.59
N PRO A 163 12.90 -30.82 -6.93
CA PRO A 163 14.00 -31.34 -7.76
C PRO A 163 15.37 -30.75 -7.34
N LYS A 164 16.33 -31.63 -7.01
CA LYS A 164 17.64 -31.22 -6.45
C LYS A 164 18.50 -30.35 -7.37
N GLY A 165 18.26 -30.37 -8.68
CA GLY A 165 19.06 -29.63 -9.66
C GLY A 165 18.76 -28.14 -9.72
N ASP A 166 17.59 -27.71 -9.24
CA ASP A 166 17.11 -26.34 -9.43
C ASP A 166 17.18 -25.49 -8.14
N LEU A 167 17.51 -26.10 -7.00
CA LEU A 167 17.60 -25.40 -5.71
C LEU A 167 18.95 -24.69 -5.53
N PRO A 168 18.97 -23.51 -4.88
CA PRO A 168 20.21 -22.88 -4.46
C PRO A 168 20.91 -23.69 -3.35
N GLU A 169 22.23 -23.53 -3.22
CA GLU A 169 23.03 -24.21 -2.18
C GLU A 169 22.53 -23.90 -0.75
N ASN A 170 22.08 -22.67 -0.52
CA ASN A 170 21.49 -22.25 0.74
C ASN A 170 19.96 -22.34 0.69
N THR A 171 19.42 -23.37 1.34
CA THR A 171 17.98 -23.60 1.42
C THR A 171 17.33 -22.99 2.67
N HIS A 172 18.09 -22.28 3.50
CA HIS A 172 17.52 -21.61 4.68
C HIS A 172 16.53 -20.52 4.25
N ASN A 173 15.39 -20.47 4.92
CA ASN A 173 14.33 -19.49 4.71
C ASN A 173 13.69 -19.51 3.31
N LEU A 174 13.67 -20.67 2.65
CA LEU A 174 12.96 -20.85 1.39
C LEU A 174 11.53 -21.40 1.61
N SER A 175 10.58 -20.82 0.90
CA SER A 175 9.26 -21.41 0.68
C SER A 175 9.10 -21.72 -0.80
N CYS A 176 8.92 -22.99 -1.13
CA CYS A 176 8.80 -23.47 -2.52
C CYS A 176 7.39 -23.92 -2.87
N TYR A 177 7.09 -23.88 -4.17
CA TYR A 177 5.78 -24.22 -4.74
C TYR A 177 5.93 -25.25 -5.87
N LEU A 178 4.93 -26.10 -6.04
CA LEU A 178 4.95 -27.17 -7.04
C LEU A 178 4.89 -26.59 -8.46
N GLU A 179 5.85 -27.00 -9.30
CA GLU A 179 5.81 -26.80 -10.76
C GLU A 179 4.82 -27.81 -11.38
N GLY A 180 3.88 -27.32 -12.20
CA GLY A 180 2.95 -28.16 -12.97
C GLY A 180 1.63 -28.55 -12.29
N GLY A 181 0.60 -28.81 -13.11
CA GLY A 181 -0.75 -29.22 -12.67
C GLY A 181 -1.57 -28.09 -12.05
N VAL A 182 -1.39 -27.85 -10.75
CA VAL A 182 -2.16 -26.86 -9.97
C VAL A 182 -1.67 -25.42 -10.17
N GLU A 183 -0.41 -25.25 -10.56
CA GLU A 183 0.22 -23.96 -10.81
C GLU A 183 -0.59 -23.11 -11.80
N ALA A 184 -0.98 -23.69 -12.93
CA ALA A 184 -1.73 -22.99 -13.97
C ALA A 184 -3.08 -22.46 -13.45
N ILE A 185 -3.74 -23.19 -12.54
CA ILE A 185 -5.01 -22.75 -11.93
C ILE A 185 -4.76 -21.54 -11.03
N ILE A 186 -3.72 -21.59 -10.21
CA ILE A 186 -3.42 -20.55 -9.21
C ILE A 186 -2.89 -19.29 -9.88
N VAL A 187 -1.94 -19.44 -10.79
CA VAL A 187 -1.46 -18.33 -11.64
C VAL A 187 -2.63 -17.76 -12.43
N GLY A 188 -3.46 -18.60 -13.05
CA GLY A 188 -4.64 -18.14 -13.78
C GLY A 188 -5.59 -17.32 -12.90
N PHE A 189 -5.83 -17.77 -11.67
CA PHE A 189 -6.59 -17.03 -10.67
C PHE A 189 -5.94 -15.69 -10.30
N LEU A 190 -4.64 -15.65 -10.05
CA LEU A 190 -3.91 -14.41 -9.73
C LEU A 190 -3.89 -13.45 -10.93
N PHE A 191 -3.72 -13.97 -12.14
CA PHE A 191 -3.77 -13.20 -13.38
C PHE A 191 -5.17 -12.59 -13.58
N LEU A 192 -6.23 -13.37 -13.35
CA LEU A 192 -7.61 -12.86 -13.37
C LEU A 192 -7.83 -11.82 -12.26
N CYS A 193 -7.30 -12.06 -11.05
CA CYS A 193 -7.41 -11.10 -9.96
C CYS A 193 -6.73 -9.78 -10.32
N PHE A 194 -5.48 -9.77 -10.78
CA PHE A 194 -4.75 -8.53 -11.04
C PHE A 194 -5.12 -7.89 -12.38
N GLY A 195 -5.08 -8.66 -13.47
CA GLY A 195 -5.42 -8.19 -14.81
C GLY A 195 -6.91 -7.87 -14.94
N GLY A 196 -7.78 -8.76 -14.46
CA GLY A 196 -9.22 -8.56 -14.46
C GLY A 196 -9.67 -7.39 -13.60
N SER A 197 -9.10 -7.23 -12.39
CA SER A 197 -9.38 -6.04 -11.56
C SER A 197 -8.91 -4.75 -12.22
N THR A 198 -7.74 -4.76 -12.86
CA THR A 198 -7.19 -3.60 -13.58
C THR A 198 -8.10 -3.17 -14.72
N LEU A 199 -8.54 -4.12 -15.54
CA LEU A 199 -9.50 -3.89 -16.62
C LEU A 199 -10.83 -3.38 -16.08
N LEU A 200 -11.38 -4.04 -15.06
CA LEU A 200 -12.68 -3.68 -14.47
C LEU A 200 -12.65 -2.29 -13.84
N VAL A 201 -11.60 -1.94 -13.09
CA VAL A 201 -11.40 -0.59 -12.54
C VAL A 201 -11.34 0.45 -13.66
N THR A 202 -10.64 0.15 -14.76
CA THR A 202 -10.53 1.07 -15.91
C THR A 202 -11.89 1.30 -16.56
N VAL A 203 -12.66 0.23 -16.79
CA VAL A 203 -14.02 0.30 -17.34
C VAL A 203 -14.95 1.08 -16.41
N LEU A 204 -14.98 0.76 -15.12
CA LEU A 204 -15.82 1.44 -14.13
C LEU A 204 -15.46 2.92 -13.98
N ALA A 205 -14.17 3.27 -14.04
CA ALA A 205 -13.73 4.66 -14.04
C ALA A 205 -14.24 5.41 -15.27
N GLY A 206 -14.16 4.81 -16.46
CA GLY A 206 -14.73 5.34 -17.70
C GLY A 206 -16.25 5.53 -17.62
N LEU A 207 -16.97 4.54 -17.05
CA LEU A 207 -18.41 4.63 -16.83
C LEU A 207 -18.79 5.74 -15.84
N CYS A 208 -18.03 5.93 -14.76
CA CYS A 208 -18.23 7.05 -13.84
C CYS A 208 -18.09 8.41 -14.55
N VAL A 209 -17.09 8.55 -15.42
CA VAL A 209 -16.90 9.78 -16.22
C VAL A 209 -18.06 10.01 -17.17
N ARG A 210 -18.50 8.96 -17.87
CA ARG A 210 -19.65 9.05 -18.79
C ARG A 210 -20.91 9.48 -18.05
N GLU A 211 -21.20 8.86 -16.91
CA GLU A 211 -22.41 9.14 -16.13
C GLU A 211 -22.40 10.56 -15.55
N LEU A 212 -21.25 11.02 -15.03
CA LEU A 212 -21.13 12.40 -14.54
C LEU A 212 -21.34 13.42 -15.66
N ARG A 213 -20.83 13.14 -16.88
CA ARG A 213 -21.07 14.00 -18.05
C ARG A 213 -22.54 14.02 -18.46
N ALA A 214 -23.21 12.87 -18.42
CA ALA A 214 -24.64 12.77 -18.76
C ALA A 214 -25.52 13.55 -17.79
N LYS A 215 -25.21 13.53 -16.49
CA LYS A 215 -25.97 14.23 -15.44
C LYS A 215 -25.56 15.69 -15.23
N ARG A 216 -24.65 16.22 -16.05
CA ARG A 216 -24.11 17.58 -15.92
C ARG A 216 -25.19 18.66 -15.91
N ASN A 217 -26.22 18.51 -16.74
CA ASN A 217 -27.27 19.53 -16.92
C ASN A 217 -28.39 19.46 -15.86
N LEU A 218 -28.47 18.38 -15.09
CA LEU A 218 -29.52 18.16 -14.09
C LEU A 218 -29.08 18.52 -12.66
N MET A 219 -27.79 18.72 -12.45
CA MET A 219 -27.20 18.89 -11.12
C MET A 219 -26.88 20.37 -10.86
N ASP A 220 -27.11 20.82 -9.63
CA ASP A 220 -26.72 22.16 -9.20
C ASP A 220 -25.24 22.44 -9.48
N TRP A 221 -24.93 23.67 -9.89
CA TRP A 221 -23.58 24.07 -10.29
C TRP A 221 -22.53 23.84 -9.19
N ARG A 222 -22.89 24.05 -7.91
CA ARG A 222 -21.94 23.85 -6.79
C ARG A 222 -21.66 22.37 -6.58
N ALA A 223 -22.72 21.54 -6.60
CA ALA A 223 -22.58 20.09 -6.50
C ALA A 223 -21.78 19.53 -7.68
N LEU A 224 -22.04 20.00 -8.90
CA LEU A 224 -21.30 19.62 -10.10
C LEU A 224 -19.81 19.93 -10.00
N ARG A 225 -19.46 21.13 -9.54
CA ARG A 225 -18.05 21.52 -9.38
C ARG A 225 -17.34 20.61 -8.39
N LEU A 226 -17.97 20.31 -7.25
CA LEU A 226 -17.41 19.44 -6.22
C LEU A 226 -17.24 17.99 -6.75
N HIS A 227 -18.27 17.43 -7.40
CA HIS A 227 -18.21 16.09 -7.96
C HIS A 227 -17.16 15.96 -9.06
N ASN A 228 -17.00 16.99 -9.90
CA ASN A 228 -15.99 17.00 -10.95
C ASN A 228 -14.56 17.07 -10.38
N GLU A 229 -14.33 17.86 -9.34
CA GLU A 229 -13.03 17.93 -8.66
C GLU A 229 -12.68 16.58 -7.99
N ILE A 230 -13.64 16.00 -7.26
CA ILE A 230 -13.52 14.67 -6.65
C ILE A 230 -13.21 13.63 -7.73
N LEU A 231 -14.00 13.57 -8.80
CA LEU A 231 -13.80 12.60 -9.88
C LEU A 231 -12.43 12.77 -10.55
N LYS A 232 -12.00 14.00 -10.86
CA LYS A 232 -10.68 14.26 -11.44
C LYS A 232 -9.56 13.73 -10.56
N ASN A 233 -9.61 14.04 -9.26
CA ASN A 233 -8.60 13.57 -8.30
C ASN A 233 -8.55 12.03 -8.23
N LEU A 234 -9.73 11.40 -8.33
CA LEU A 234 -9.85 9.95 -8.25
C LEU A 234 -9.42 9.26 -9.53
N LEU A 235 -9.63 9.86 -10.70
CA LEU A 235 -9.05 9.38 -11.95
C LEU A 235 -7.53 9.40 -11.91
N ILE A 236 -6.93 10.47 -11.37
CA ILE A 236 -5.47 10.57 -11.22
C ILE A 236 -4.97 9.41 -10.34
N ILE A 237 -5.55 9.26 -9.15
CA ILE A 237 -5.26 8.15 -8.24
C ILE A 237 -5.37 6.78 -8.93
N THR A 238 -6.39 6.59 -9.75
CA THR A 238 -6.68 5.32 -10.41
C THR A 238 -5.70 5.01 -11.50
N ALA A 239 -5.39 6.02 -12.34
CA ALA A 239 -4.35 5.89 -13.34
C ALA A 239 -3.03 5.51 -12.68
N THR A 240 -2.67 6.14 -11.55
CA THR A 240 -1.49 5.76 -10.78
C THR A 240 -1.58 4.33 -10.25
N ALA A 241 -2.72 3.89 -9.72
CA ALA A 241 -2.92 2.53 -9.22
C ALA A 241 -2.81 1.46 -10.31
N VAL A 242 -3.37 1.74 -11.49
CA VAL A 242 -3.26 0.85 -12.67
C VAL A 242 -1.81 0.75 -13.13
N MET A 243 -1.13 1.90 -13.26
CA MET A 243 0.23 1.96 -13.81
C MET A 243 1.31 1.42 -12.86
N LEU A 244 1.21 1.72 -11.56
CA LEU A 244 2.23 1.33 -10.58
C LEU A 244 1.87 0.06 -9.79
N GLY A 245 0.61 -0.36 -9.82
CA GLY A 245 0.13 -1.54 -9.11
C GLY A 245 -0.35 -2.64 -10.06
N GLY A 246 -1.47 -2.40 -10.73
CA GLY A 246 -2.18 -3.41 -11.52
C GLY A 246 -1.35 -4.02 -12.64
N ILE A 247 -0.77 -3.19 -13.51
CA ILE A 247 0.05 -3.64 -14.64
C ILE A 247 1.32 -4.35 -14.15
N PRO A 248 2.15 -3.77 -13.25
CA PRO A 248 3.34 -4.45 -12.73
C PRO A 248 3.04 -5.81 -12.10
N LEU A 249 1.98 -5.93 -11.29
CA LEU A 249 1.60 -7.20 -10.67
C LEU A 249 1.14 -8.24 -11.72
N THR A 250 0.40 -7.82 -12.74
CA THR A 250 -0.04 -8.73 -13.81
C THR A 250 1.17 -9.27 -14.59
N VAL A 251 2.14 -8.41 -14.91
CA VAL A 251 3.38 -8.81 -15.59
C VAL A 251 4.25 -9.68 -14.67
N ALA A 252 4.33 -9.38 -13.37
CA ALA A 252 5.06 -10.20 -12.41
C ALA A 252 4.48 -11.63 -12.34
N VAL A 253 3.15 -11.79 -12.29
CA VAL A 253 2.49 -13.11 -12.33
C VAL A 253 2.79 -13.86 -13.62
N PHE A 254 2.81 -13.17 -14.76
CA PHE A 254 3.21 -13.77 -16.02
C PHE A 254 4.65 -14.33 -15.98
N TYR A 255 5.60 -13.59 -15.41
CA TYR A 255 6.99 -14.08 -15.27
C TYR A 255 7.15 -15.13 -14.18
N ILE A 256 6.31 -15.15 -13.13
CA ILE A 256 6.29 -16.23 -12.15
C ILE A 256 5.88 -17.54 -12.83
N TYR A 257 4.82 -17.53 -13.63
CA TYR A 257 4.40 -18.71 -14.40
C TYR A 257 5.43 -19.16 -15.45
N ASN A 258 6.12 -18.20 -16.05
CA ASN A 258 7.20 -18.45 -17.00
C ASN A 258 8.56 -18.25 -16.33
N SER A 259 8.77 -18.84 -15.15
CA SER A 259 9.96 -18.65 -14.31
C SER A 259 11.29 -18.97 -15.00
N ARG A 260 11.25 -19.81 -16.02
CA ARG A 260 12.41 -20.23 -16.83
C ARG A 260 12.83 -19.21 -17.89
N LEU A 261 12.07 -18.12 -18.10
CA LEU A 261 12.47 -17.05 -19.02
C LEU A 261 13.74 -16.36 -18.52
N ALA A 262 14.58 -15.93 -19.46
CA ALA A 262 15.76 -15.15 -19.14
C ALA A 262 15.37 -13.90 -18.34
N PHE A 263 16.14 -13.63 -17.27
CA PHE A 263 15.93 -12.50 -16.37
C PHE A 263 14.60 -12.48 -15.59
N ALA A 264 13.82 -13.58 -15.56
CA ALA A 264 12.55 -13.64 -14.83
C ALA A 264 12.70 -13.17 -13.38
N GLN A 265 13.75 -13.63 -12.67
CA GLN A 265 14.07 -13.20 -11.31
C GLN A 265 14.20 -11.68 -11.19
N SER A 266 15.07 -11.06 -12.00
CA SER A 266 15.32 -9.62 -11.97
C SER A 266 14.07 -8.83 -12.29
N ILE A 267 13.32 -9.26 -13.31
CA ILE A 267 12.09 -8.60 -13.75
C ILE A 267 11.02 -8.67 -12.66
N VAL A 268 10.77 -9.84 -12.07
CA VAL A 268 9.80 -10.00 -10.97
C VAL A 268 10.22 -9.15 -9.78
N SER A 269 11.50 -9.18 -9.38
CA SER A 269 12.00 -8.35 -8.27
C SER A 269 11.76 -6.86 -8.52
N ILE A 270 12.11 -6.33 -9.70
CA ILE A 270 11.89 -4.92 -10.05
C ILE A 270 10.40 -4.59 -10.08
N LEU A 271 9.58 -5.43 -10.72
CA LEU A 271 8.15 -5.19 -10.86
C LEU A 271 7.41 -5.24 -9.54
N VAL A 272 7.85 -6.05 -8.56
CA VAL A 272 7.29 -6.09 -7.20
C VAL A 272 7.65 -4.83 -6.40
N LEU A 273 8.76 -4.16 -6.67
CA LEU A 273 9.09 -2.89 -6.00
C LEU A 273 8.12 -1.77 -6.37
N LEU A 274 7.55 -1.77 -7.58
CA LEU A 274 6.58 -0.75 -8.01
C LEU A 274 5.30 -0.73 -7.15
N PRO A 275 4.54 -1.83 -6.96
CA PRO A 275 3.35 -1.85 -6.11
C PRO A 275 3.68 -1.61 -4.64
N LEU A 276 4.87 -1.98 -4.17
CA LEU A 276 5.30 -1.67 -2.80
C LEU A 276 5.49 -0.16 -2.60
N ASN A 277 5.99 0.57 -3.61
CA ASN A 277 6.09 2.03 -3.54
C ASN A 277 4.79 2.76 -3.90
N PHE A 278 3.90 2.12 -4.68
CA PHE A 278 2.59 2.65 -5.03
C PHE A 278 1.82 3.13 -3.80
N GLY A 279 1.84 2.38 -2.70
CA GLY A 279 1.15 2.75 -1.47
C GLY A 279 1.55 4.10 -0.89
N THR A 280 2.85 4.41 -0.93
CA THR A 280 3.38 5.69 -0.43
C THR A 280 3.01 6.83 -1.38
N ILE A 281 3.18 6.61 -2.69
CA ILE A 281 2.75 7.56 -3.73
C ILE A 281 1.24 7.84 -3.60
N TYR A 282 0.45 6.79 -3.37
CA TYR A 282 -0.99 6.87 -3.18
C TYR A 282 -1.36 7.75 -1.98
N ALA A 283 -0.71 7.54 -0.84
CA ALA A 283 -0.91 8.37 0.35
C ALA A 283 -0.54 9.85 0.09
N ILE A 284 0.57 10.12 -0.61
CA ILE A 284 0.96 11.48 -1.01
C ILE A 284 -0.08 12.10 -1.94
N LEU A 285 -0.59 11.36 -2.92
CA LEU A 285 -1.64 11.83 -3.83
C LEU A 285 -2.92 12.19 -3.07
N ILE A 286 -3.34 11.38 -2.10
CA ILE A 286 -4.49 11.72 -1.25
C ILE A 286 -4.23 13.03 -0.51
N LEU A 287 -3.07 13.18 0.14
CA LEU A 287 -2.76 14.37 0.92
C LEU A 287 -2.65 15.64 0.06
N THR A 288 -2.20 15.52 -1.20
CA THR A 288 -1.97 16.67 -2.09
C THR A 288 -3.20 17.06 -2.92
N LEU A 289 -3.95 16.09 -3.44
CA LEU A 289 -5.09 16.32 -4.33
C LEU A 289 -6.33 16.83 -3.60
N PHE A 290 -6.60 16.34 -2.39
CA PHE A 290 -7.78 16.76 -1.63
C PHE A 290 -7.49 18.01 -0.79
N LYS A 291 -8.15 19.12 -1.15
CA LYS A 291 -7.96 20.43 -0.49
C LYS A 291 -8.05 20.38 1.03
N SER A 292 -9.03 19.66 1.58
CA SER A 292 -9.21 19.53 3.03
C SER A 292 -8.01 18.86 3.71
N TYR A 293 -7.43 17.83 3.09
CA TYR A 293 -6.27 17.12 3.63
C TYR A 293 -4.98 17.94 3.45
N ARG A 294 -4.81 18.59 2.29
CA ARG A 294 -3.67 19.48 2.06
C ARG A 294 -3.60 20.60 3.10
N ASN A 295 -4.74 21.24 3.37
CA ASN A 295 -4.81 22.28 4.40
C ASN A 295 -4.45 21.72 5.80
N ALA A 296 -4.86 20.49 6.11
CA ALA A 296 -4.49 19.84 7.36
C ALA A 296 -2.97 19.58 7.46
N VAL A 297 -2.34 19.10 6.38
CA VAL A 297 -0.89 18.89 6.33
C VAL A 297 -0.13 20.20 6.53
N VAL A 298 -0.53 21.27 5.82
CA VAL A 298 0.09 22.59 5.97
C VAL A 298 -0.03 23.08 7.40
N ASN A 299 -1.21 22.95 8.03
CA ASN A 299 -1.40 23.37 9.42
C ASN A 299 -0.52 22.57 10.40
N ILE A 300 -0.40 21.26 10.21
CA ILE A 300 0.48 20.40 11.02
C ILE A 300 1.94 20.81 10.83
N ALA A 301 2.38 21.01 9.58
CA ALA A 301 3.75 21.43 9.26
C ALA A 301 4.09 22.80 9.86
N CYS A 302 3.20 23.79 9.70
CA CYS A 302 3.36 25.11 10.32
C CYS A 302 3.41 25.02 11.85
N SER A 303 2.58 24.17 12.47
CA SER A 303 2.59 23.96 13.91
C SER A 303 3.92 23.34 14.39
N LEU A 304 4.43 22.34 13.68
CA LEU A 304 5.73 21.72 13.98
C LEU A 304 6.89 22.71 13.81
N LEU A 305 6.90 23.48 12.72
CA LEU A 305 7.92 24.51 12.48
C LEU A 305 7.92 25.57 13.59
N ASN A 306 6.75 26.03 14.02
CA ASN A 306 6.64 26.99 15.12
C ASN A 306 7.17 26.40 16.46
N VAL A 307 6.94 25.11 16.73
CA VAL A 307 7.48 24.44 17.91
C VAL A 307 9.01 24.31 17.84
N LEU A 308 9.55 23.95 16.68
CA LEU A 308 10.99 23.84 16.46
C LEU A 308 11.68 25.21 16.57
N GLN A 309 11.09 26.25 15.99
CA GLN A 309 11.60 27.63 16.09
C GLN A 309 11.64 28.12 17.55
N ARG A 310 10.59 27.84 18.34
CA ARG A 310 10.57 28.19 19.78
C ARG A 310 11.66 27.46 20.57
N LYS A 311 11.88 26.17 20.32
CA LYS A 311 12.95 25.39 20.97
C LYS A 311 14.33 25.89 20.58
N TYR A 312 14.54 26.20 19.29
CA TYR A 312 15.81 26.74 18.81
C TYR A 312 16.09 28.14 19.39
N ALA A 313 15.07 29.01 19.48
CA ALA A 313 15.19 30.31 20.11
C ALA A 313 15.55 30.21 21.60
N PHE A 314 14.96 29.27 22.34
CA PHE A 314 15.31 29.01 23.74
C PHE A 314 16.76 28.56 23.90
N TRP A 315 17.25 27.70 23.01
CA TRP A 315 18.63 27.21 23.07
C TRP A 315 19.67 28.26 22.65
N LYS A 316 19.28 29.20 21.78
CA LYS A 316 20.11 30.33 21.35
C LYS A 316 20.16 31.49 22.37
N VAL A 317 19.64 31.30 23.59
CA VAL A 317 19.94 32.18 24.74
C VAL A 317 21.03 31.55 25.62
N PRO A 318 22.32 31.56 25.23
CA PRO A 318 23.41 31.31 26.17
C PRO A 318 23.89 32.63 26.79
N ASN A 319 23.68 32.75 28.10
CA ASN A 319 24.64 33.29 29.08
C ASN A 319 25.66 34.32 28.57
N THR A 320 25.24 35.48 28.07
CA THR A 320 26.01 36.68 28.36
C THR A 320 25.79 37.02 29.83
N VAL A 321 26.40 36.21 30.70
CA VAL A 321 26.80 36.69 32.03
C VAL A 321 27.81 37.77 31.70
N SER A 322 27.36 39.02 31.71
CA SER A 322 28.25 40.17 31.64
C SER A 322 29.25 40.03 32.80
N PRO A 323 30.56 39.98 32.53
CA PRO A 323 31.58 39.91 33.59
C PRO A 323 31.61 41.15 34.49
N ASP A 324 30.86 42.22 34.17
CA ASP A 324 31.07 43.54 34.77
C ASP A 324 30.43 43.76 36.16
N ASN A 325 29.74 42.77 36.73
CA ASN A 325 29.14 42.92 38.08
C ASN A 325 29.91 42.25 39.22
N MET A 326 31.14 41.77 39.00
CA MET A 326 31.94 41.13 40.06
C MET A 326 32.93 42.08 40.76
N SER A 327 33.03 43.36 40.37
CA SER A 327 33.97 44.33 40.96
C SER A 327 33.37 45.34 41.95
N ALA A 328 32.05 45.37 42.18
CA ALA A 328 31.42 46.40 43.01
C ALA A 328 31.24 46.06 44.50
N HIS A 329 31.79 44.93 45.00
CA HIS A 329 31.57 44.49 46.39
C HIS A 329 32.82 44.52 47.30
N MET A 330 33.91 45.19 46.89
CA MET A 330 35.14 45.25 47.69
C MET A 330 35.50 46.61 48.33
N ASP A 331 34.67 47.65 48.23
CA ASP A 331 35.02 49.00 48.74
C ASP A 331 34.03 49.56 49.80
N ASN A 332 33.56 48.76 50.75
CA ASN A 332 32.73 49.32 51.84
C ASN A 332 33.01 48.75 53.24
N GLU A 333 34.29 48.65 53.62
CA GLU A 333 34.71 48.55 55.02
C GLU A 333 35.87 49.52 55.30
N ARG A 334 35.53 50.79 55.52
CA ARG A 334 36.27 51.73 56.38
C ARG A 334 35.30 52.82 56.81
N TYR A 335 34.79 52.73 58.03
CA TYR A 335 34.63 53.84 58.98
C TYR A 335 34.32 53.29 60.36
#